data_AF-A0A0P0LXQ1-F1
#
_entry.id   AF-A0A0P0LXQ1-F1
#
_cell.length_a   1.000
_cell.length_b   1.000
_cell.length_c   1.000
_cell.angle_alpha   90.00
_cell.angle_beta   90.00
_cell.angle_gamma   90.00
#
_symmetry.space_group_name_H-M   'P 1'
#
loop_
_entity.id
_entity.type
_entity.pdbx_description
1 polymer ?
#
loop_
_entity_poly.entity_id
_entity_poly.type
_entity_poly.pdbx_seq_one_letter_code
_entity_poly.pdbx_strand_id
1 'polypeptide(L)'
;MKHYLSGYQTVDKQCLNELYFTSFFTQFNWAYSSYDENHGFIQKSFAFSLYLLIRYGDYFINAFPDLLLDIEESHYSPEDSIKHCYGSWVFERFAHYFGSAEIQDTANERGYLTETEVKATPLLKAFVHCIDKSRVIKGNFIQH
;
A
#
# COMPACT_ATOMS: atom_id res chain seq x y z
N MET A 1 3.57 -32.35 34.97
CA MET A 1 2.88 -31.78 33.79
C MET A 1 3.74 -30.73 33.08
N LYS A 2 5.03 -31.02 32.84
CA LYS A 2 6.03 -30.07 32.28
C LYS A 2 6.76 -30.63 31.04
N HIS A 3 6.05 -31.40 30.20
CA HIS A 3 6.70 -32.07 29.05
C HIS A 3 5.94 -32.01 27.71
N TYR A 4 5.02 -31.05 27.52
CA TYR A 4 4.22 -31.00 26.27
C TYR A 4 4.41 -29.77 25.37
N LEU A 5 5.41 -28.92 25.61
CA LEU A 5 5.63 -27.72 24.78
C LEU A 5 7.04 -27.65 24.16
N SER A 6 7.68 -28.79 23.91
CA SER A 6 9.02 -28.86 23.28
C SER A 6 8.98 -29.02 21.75
N GLY A 7 7.83 -28.85 21.10
CA GLY A 7 7.66 -29.07 19.65
C GLY A 7 7.38 -27.82 18.82
N TYR A 8 7.12 -26.66 19.43
CA TYR A 8 6.92 -25.38 18.73
C TYR A 8 8.22 -24.57 18.73
N GLN A 9 9.31 -25.18 18.26
CA GLN A 9 10.49 -24.42 17.88
C GLN A 9 10.21 -23.76 16.53
N THR A 10 9.93 -22.45 16.59
CA THR A 10 10.07 -21.52 15.46
C THR A 10 9.45 -22.02 14.15
N VAL A 11 8.12 -21.90 14.01
CA VAL A 11 7.67 -21.36 12.71
C VAL A 11 8.37 -20.00 12.63
N ASP A 12 9.37 -19.94 11.78
CA ASP A 12 10.33 -18.83 11.75
C ASP A 12 9.55 -17.52 11.70
N LYS A 13 9.80 -16.61 12.65
CA LYS A 13 9.05 -15.34 12.73
C LYS A 13 9.07 -14.61 11.39
N GLN A 14 10.14 -14.80 10.64
CA GLN A 14 10.31 -14.34 9.28
C GLN A 14 9.28 -14.96 8.31
N CYS A 15 9.14 -16.28 8.29
CA CYS A 15 8.14 -16.99 7.46
C CYS A 15 6.70 -16.56 7.77
N LEU A 16 6.37 -16.31 9.05
CA LEU A 16 5.05 -15.81 9.43
C LEU A 16 4.80 -14.40 8.89
N ASN A 17 5.76 -13.49 9.05
CA ASN A 17 5.63 -12.13 8.54
C ASN A 17 5.51 -12.13 7.01
N GLU A 18 6.37 -12.88 6.31
CA GLU A 18 6.33 -13.01 4.85
C GLU A 18 4.98 -13.56 4.37
N LEU A 19 4.42 -14.57 5.05
CA LEU A 19 3.10 -15.12 4.73
C LEU A 19 1.99 -14.09 4.92
N TYR A 20 1.95 -13.39 6.05
CA TYR A 20 0.90 -12.39 6.32
C TYR A 20 0.96 -11.22 5.33
N PHE A 21 2.15 -10.68 5.09
CA PHE A 21 2.31 -9.59 4.13
C PHE A 21 1.96 -10.06 2.72
N THR A 22 2.48 -11.22 2.27
CA THR A 22 2.17 -11.74 0.92
C THR A 22 0.67 -11.97 0.75
N SER A 23 0.00 -12.60 1.71
CA SER A 23 -1.44 -12.84 1.65
C SER A 23 -2.23 -11.54 1.65
N PHE A 24 -1.84 -10.55 2.46
CA PHE A 24 -2.50 -9.25 2.48
C PHE A 24 -2.35 -8.50 1.14
N PHE A 25 -1.16 -8.55 0.52
CA PHE A 25 -0.91 -7.85 -0.75
C PHE A 25 -1.47 -8.56 -1.97
N THR A 26 -1.56 -9.89 -1.97
CA THR A 26 -1.86 -10.66 -3.19
C THR A 26 -3.19 -11.42 -3.16
N GLN A 27 -3.73 -11.72 -1.99
CA GLN A 27 -4.90 -12.59 -1.84
C GLN A 27 -6.09 -11.91 -1.16
N PHE A 28 -5.83 -11.01 -0.20
CA PHE A 28 -6.90 -10.25 0.44
C PHE A 28 -7.51 -9.27 -0.57
N ASN A 29 -8.83 -9.29 -0.71
CA ASN A 29 -9.53 -8.36 -1.59
C ASN A 29 -9.73 -7.02 -0.87
N TRP A 30 -8.96 -6.00 -1.27
CA TRP A 30 -9.00 -4.67 -0.64
C TRP A 30 -10.35 -3.96 -0.86
N ALA A 31 -11.10 -4.34 -1.91
CA ALA A 31 -12.43 -3.82 -2.19
C ALA A 31 -13.51 -4.35 -1.22
N TYR A 32 -13.25 -5.45 -0.50
CA TYR A 32 -14.26 -6.11 0.33
C TYR A 32 -14.84 -5.18 1.42
N SER A 33 -14.03 -4.27 1.95
CA SER A 33 -14.44 -3.32 2.98
C SER A 33 -14.96 -1.98 2.44
N SER A 34 -15.01 -1.78 1.11
CA SER A 34 -15.21 -0.45 0.51
C SER A 34 -16.60 -0.24 -0.07
N TYR A 35 -17.38 -1.29 -0.34
CA TYR A 35 -18.57 -1.22 -1.22
C TYR A 35 -18.30 -0.68 -2.65
N ASP A 36 -17.09 -0.20 -2.92
CA ASP A 36 -16.60 0.22 -4.23
C ASP A 36 -16.31 -0.97 -5.15
N GLU A 37 -16.25 -0.68 -6.46
CA GLU A 37 -15.85 -1.65 -7.47
C GLU A 37 -14.43 -2.16 -7.26
N ASN A 38 -14.20 -3.42 -7.66
CA ASN A 38 -12.90 -4.07 -7.47
C ASN A 38 -11.86 -3.57 -8.49
N HIS A 39 -11.12 -2.55 -8.09
CA HIS A 39 -9.97 -2.04 -8.82
C HIS A 39 -8.70 -2.84 -8.49
N GLY A 40 -8.61 -4.08 -8.95
CA GLY A 40 -7.45 -4.96 -8.69
C GLY A 40 -6.10 -4.37 -9.12
N PHE A 41 -6.10 -3.39 -10.03
CA PHE A 41 -4.90 -2.62 -10.39
C PHE A 41 -4.34 -1.82 -9.21
N ILE A 42 -5.18 -1.14 -8.43
CA ILE A 42 -4.76 -0.31 -7.28
C ILE A 42 -3.96 -1.16 -6.29
N GLN A 43 -4.49 -2.34 -5.97
CA GLN A 43 -3.81 -3.30 -5.10
C GLN A 43 -2.48 -3.78 -5.68
N LYS A 44 -2.42 -4.09 -6.98
CA LYS A 44 -1.18 -4.50 -7.65
C LYS A 44 -0.14 -3.37 -7.71
N SER A 45 -0.58 -2.12 -7.77
CA SER A 45 0.29 -0.94 -7.84
C SER A 45 0.78 -0.44 -6.47
N PHE A 46 0.37 -1.04 -5.34
CA PHE A 46 0.62 -0.50 -4.01
C PHE A 46 2.11 -0.19 -3.74
N ALA A 47 3.02 -1.07 -4.15
CA ALA A 47 4.45 -0.89 -3.91
C ALA A 47 4.99 0.33 -4.66
N PHE A 48 4.45 0.58 -5.86
CA PHE A 48 4.76 1.76 -6.64
C PHE A 48 4.15 3.02 -6.02
N SER A 49 2.94 2.93 -5.47
CA SER A 49 2.31 4.02 -4.71
C SER A 49 3.15 4.45 -3.50
N LEU A 50 3.70 3.50 -2.75
CA LEU A 50 4.63 3.79 -1.65
C LEU A 50 5.92 4.45 -2.15
N TYR A 51 6.45 4.00 -3.28
CA TYR A 51 7.62 4.60 -3.91
C TYR A 51 7.34 6.06 -4.33
N LEU A 52 6.20 6.32 -4.97
CA LEU A 52 5.77 7.68 -5.34
C LEU A 52 5.64 8.55 -4.09
N LEU A 53 4.99 8.06 -3.04
CA LEU A 53 4.82 8.80 -1.80
C LEU A 53 6.16 9.25 -1.19
N ILE A 54 7.18 8.40 -1.23
CA ILE A 54 8.52 8.73 -0.71
C ILE A 54 9.24 9.75 -1.60
N ARG A 55 9.11 9.63 -2.92
CA ARG A 55 9.93 10.36 -3.89
C ARG A 55 9.33 11.68 -4.32
N TYR A 56 8.01 11.70 -4.50
CA TYR A 56 7.28 12.77 -5.14
C TYR A 56 6.09 13.24 -4.30
N GLY A 57 5.57 12.40 -3.40
CA GLY A 57 4.31 12.63 -2.70
C GLY A 57 3.16 11.89 -3.38
N ASP A 58 1.91 12.30 -3.13
CA ASP A 58 0.76 11.69 -3.80
C ASP A 58 0.61 12.20 -5.25
N TYR A 59 1.06 11.38 -6.20
CA TYR A 59 1.03 11.67 -7.65
C TYR A 59 0.50 10.49 -8.46
N PHE A 60 -0.33 9.63 -7.85
CA PHE A 60 -0.69 8.35 -8.44
C PHE A 60 -1.43 8.48 -9.78
N ILE A 61 -2.46 9.32 -9.86
CA ILE A 61 -3.23 9.50 -11.09
C ILE A 61 -2.38 10.13 -12.19
N ASN A 62 -1.50 11.07 -11.83
CA ASN A 62 -0.55 11.66 -12.77
C ASN A 62 0.40 10.60 -13.36
N ALA A 63 0.68 9.53 -12.62
CA ALA A 63 1.50 8.42 -13.09
C ALA A 63 0.73 7.39 -13.92
N PHE A 64 -0.60 7.31 -13.79
CA PHE A 64 -1.46 6.34 -14.49
C PHE A 64 -2.73 7.00 -15.07
N PRO A 65 -2.61 7.98 -15.97
CA PRO A 65 -3.77 8.67 -16.52
C PRO A 65 -4.70 7.75 -17.32
N ASP A 66 -4.15 6.71 -17.96
CA ASP A 66 -4.93 5.77 -18.77
C ASP A 66 -5.88 4.89 -17.93
N LEU A 67 -5.69 4.82 -16.60
CA LEU A 67 -6.59 4.09 -15.71
C LEU A 67 -8.02 4.67 -15.73
N LEU A 68 -8.14 5.96 -16.07
CA LEU A 68 -9.43 6.64 -16.19
C LEU A 68 -10.26 6.12 -17.38
N LEU A 69 -9.63 5.50 -18.39
CA LEU A 69 -10.29 5.04 -19.62
C LEU A 69 -11.13 3.77 -19.40
N ASP A 70 -10.80 2.99 -18.37
CA ASP A 70 -11.42 1.69 -18.09
C ASP A 70 -12.61 1.79 -17.11
N ILE A 71 -12.98 3.01 -16.68
CA ILE A 71 -14.02 3.24 -15.69
C ILE A 71 -15.30 3.72 -16.34
N GLU A 72 -16.40 3.05 -16.04
CA GLU A 72 -17.73 3.48 -16.44
C GLU A 72 -18.12 4.78 -15.73
N GLU A 73 -18.67 5.73 -16.49
CA GLU A 73 -19.19 6.97 -15.90
C GLU A 73 -20.32 6.67 -14.91
N SER A 74 -20.25 7.30 -13.74
CA SER A 74 -21.22 7.11 -12.65
C SER A 74 -21.71 8.47 -12.11
N HIS A 75 -22.25 8.50 -10.89
CA HIS A 75 -22.54 9.76 -10.19
C HIS A 75 -21.28 10.60 -9.89
N TYR A 76 -20.10 9.97 -9.91
CA TYR A 76 -18.79 10.60 -9.76
C TYR A 76 -18.03 10.58 -11.09
N SER A 77 -17.13 11.54 -11.27
CA SER A 77 -16.18 11.47 -12.38
C SER A 77 -15.27 10.25 -12.22
N PRO A 78 -14.79 9.61 -13.30
CA PRO A 78 -13.83 8.51 -13.22
C PRO A 78 -12.61 8.82 -12.36
N GLU A 79 -12.15 10.07 -12.42
CA GLU A 79 -11.03 10.57 -11.62
C GLU A 79 -11.37 10.58 -10.13
N ASP A 80 -12.53 11.12 -9.74
CA ASP A 80 -12.95 11.17 -8.34
C ASP A 80 -13.18 9.77 -7.78
N SER A 81 -13.75 8.86 -8.57
CA SER A 81 -13.95 7.45 -8.20
C SER A 81 -12.62 6.75 -7.88
N ILE A 82 -11.61 6.91 -8.76
CA ILE A 82 -10.27 6.35 -8.52
C ILE A 82 -9.61 7.02 -7.33
N LYS A 83 -9.64 8.35 -7.24
CA LYS A 83 -9.03 9.08 -6.11
C LYS A 83 -9.58 8.58 -4.78
N HIS A 84 -10.90 8.38 -4.71
CA HIS A 84 -11.54 7.90 -3.50
C HIS A 84 -11.10 6.47 -3.15
N CYS A 85 -11.19 5.53 -4.09
CA CYS A 85 -10.77 4.15 -3.88
C CYS A 85 -9.27 4.08 -3.52
N TYR A 86 -8.44 4.78 -4.29
CA TYR A 86 -7.00 4.82 -4.10
C TYR A 86 -6.61 5.39 -2.74
N GLY A 87 -7.15 6.56 -2.38
CA GLY A 87 -6.88 7.22 -1.11
C GLY A 87 -7.27 6.35 0.08
N SER A 88 -8.50 5.82 0.06
CA SER A 88 -8.98 5.00 1.17
C SER A 88 -8.22 3.67 1.27
N TRP A 89 -7.96 2.99 0.16
CA TRP A 89 -7.36 1.66 0.21
C TRP A 89 -5.84 1.72 0.49
N VAL A 90 -5.13 2.60 -0.21
CA VAL A 90 -3.67 2.67 -0.15
C VAL A 90 -3.20 3.50 1.03
N PHE A 91 -3.80 4.65 1.29
CA PHE A 91 -3.33 5.54 2.33
C PHE A 91 -4.01 5.29 3.67
N GLU A 92 -5.34 5.32 3.76
CA GLU A 92 -6.02 5.17 5.05
C GLU A 92 -5.90 3.74 5.61
N ARG A 93 -6.34 2.76 4.83
CA ARG A 93 -6.48 1.37 5.30
C ARG A 93 -5.17 0.60 5.32
N PHE A 94 -4.20 1.03 4.51
CA PHE A 94 -2.89 0.40 4.47
C PHE A 94 -1.81 1.30 5.06
N ALA A 95 -1.38 2.35 4.36
CA ALA A 95 -0.15 3.05 4.73
C ALA A 95 -0.24 3.69 6.12
N HIS A 96 -1.39 4.28 6.47
CA HIS A 96 -1.63 4.83 7.80
C HIS A 96 -1.77 3.73 8.85
N TYR A 97 -2.58 2.71 8.57
CA TYR A 97 -2.77 1.57 9.48
C TYR A 97 -1.45 0.87 9.87
N PHE A 98 -0.53 0.68 8.92
CA PHE A 98 0.78 0.09 9.14
C PHE A 98 1.86 1.11 9.57
N GLY A 99 1.49 2.37 9.82
CA GLY A 99 2.41 3.43 10.28
C GLY A 99 3.43 3.89 9.22
N SER A 100 3.20 3.56 7.95
CA SER A 100 4.02 3.97 6.80
C SER A 100 3.67 5.36 6.28
N ALA A 101 2.48 5.86 6.56
CA ALA A 101 2.05 7.22 6.24
C ALA A 101 1.31 7.90 7.39
N GLU A 102 1.41 9.22 7.43
CA GLU A 102 0.53 10.10 8.20
C GLU A 102 -0.45 10.78 7.26
N ILE A 103 -1.70 10.89 7.69
CA ILE A 103 -2.77 11.57 6.95
C ILE A 103 -3.20 12.77 7.80
N GLN A 104 -3.23 13.95 7.18
CA GLN A 104 -3.71 15.17 7.79
C GLN A 104 -4.85 15.72 6.95
N ASP A 105 -6.04 15.73 7.56
CA ASP A 105 -7.23 16.27 6.94
C ASP A 105 -7.46 17.72 7.39
N THR A 106 -7.80 18.57 6.43
CA THR A 106 -8.30 19.92 6.68
C THR A 106 -9.79 19.97 6.39
N ALA A 107 -10.52 20.72 7.21
CA ALA A 107 -11.93 20.96 7.02
C ALA A 107 -12.22 22.45 6.91
N ASN A 108 -13.24 22.80 6.13
CA ASN A 108 -13.74 24.17 6.07
C ASN A 108 -14.52 24.55 7.34
N GLU A 109 -14.94 25.82 7.43
CA GLU A 109 -15.71 26.37 8.55
C GLU A 109 -17.02 25.61 8.84
N ARG A 110 -17.52 24.84 7.88
CA ARG A 110 -18.74 24.02 8.01
C ARG A 110 -18.46 22.58 8.43
N GLY A 111 -17.19 22.23 8.64
CA GLY A 111 -16.75 20.89 9.04
C GLY A 111 -16.64 19.89 7.88
N TYR A 112 -16.76 20.31 6.63
CA TYR A 112 -16.54 19.43 5.48
C TYR A 112 -15.05 19.33 5.17
N LEU A 113 -14.58 18.11 4.93
CA LEU A 113 -13.21 17.84 4.46
C LEU A 113 -12.95 18.58 3.14
N THR A 114 -11.85 19.30 3.07
CA THR A 114 -11.46 20.11 1.91
C THR A 114 -10.16 19.64 1.27
N GLU A 115 -9.17 19.28 2.08
CA GLU A 115 -7.89 18.79 1.58
C GLU A 115 -7.36 17.70 2.51
N THR A 116 -6.81 16.66 1.90
CA THR A 116 -6.15 15.56 2.59
C THR A 116 -4.68 15.57 2.18
N GLU A 117 -3.78 15.72 3.15
CA GLU A 117 -2.34 15.67 2.94
C GLU A 117 -1.80 14.33 3.45
N VAL A 118 -1.05 13.62 2.60
CA VAL A 118 -0.44 12.33 2.95
C VAL A 118 1.09 12.46 2.97
N LYS A 119 1.72 12.05 4.07
CA LYS A 119 3.18 12.13 4.26
C LYS A 119 3.78 10.77 4.59
N ALA A 120 4.87 10.43 3.90
CA ALA A 120 5.67 9.25 4.24
C ALA A 120 6.32 9.40 5.63
N THR A 121 6.19 8.38 6.47
CA THR A 121 6.85 8.33 7.78
C THR A 121 8.31 7.88 7.67
N PRO A 122 9.13 8.08 8.72
CA PRO A 122 10.46 7.49 8.79
C PRO A 122 10.45 5.95 8.68
N LEU A 123 9.37 5.29 9.13
CA LEU A 123 9.23 3.84 9.03
C LEU A 123 9.21 3.37 7.58
N LEU A 124 8.45 4.05 6.71
CA LEU A 124 8.40 3.72 5.29
C LEU A 124 9.77 3.91 4.61
N LYS A 125 10.50 4.97 4.96
CA LYS A 125 11.87 5.20 4.46
C LYS A 125 12.83 4.08 4.90
N ALA A 126 12.72 3.64 6.16
CA ALA A 126 13.52 2.54 6.69
C ALA A 126 13.18 1.20 6.00
N PHE A 127 11.90 0.94 5.73
CA PHE A 127 11.43 -0.25 5.03
C PHE A 127 12.04 -0.37 3.63
N VAL A 128 12.00 0.71 2.83
CA VAL A 128 12.59 0.72 1.49
C VAL A 128 14.12 0.52 1.52
N HIS A 129 14.81 1.15 2.49
CA HIS A 129 16.25 0.95 2.66
C HIS A 129 16.64 -0.49 3.03
N CYS A 130 15.80 -1.16 3.81
CA CYS A 130 16.00 -2.57 4.17
C CYS A 130 15.89 -3.49 2.95
N ILE A 131 14.87 -3.27 2.11
CA ILE A 131 14.66 -4.03 0.87
C ILE A 131 15.86 -3.86 -0.07
N ASP A 132 16.35 -2.63 -0.25
CA ASP A 132 17.48 -2.35 -1.16
C ASP A 132 18.76 -3.11 -0.74
N LYS A 133 19.05 -3.15 0.56
CA LYS A 133 20.19 -3.90 1.11
C LYS A 133 20.06 -5.42 0.96
N SER A 134 18.84 -5.95 1.04
CA SER A 134 18.59 -7.39 0.85
C SER A 134 18.76 -7.85 -0.60
N ARG A 135 18.68 -6.91 -1.57
CA ARG A 135 18.79 -7.17 -3.01
C ARG A 135 20.21 -7.09 -3.57
N VAL A 136 21.21 -6.76 -2.76
CA VAL A 136 22.62 -6.86 -3.15
C VAL A 136 23.05 -8.33 -3.20
N ILE A 137 22.55 -9.06 -4.20
CA ILE A 137 23.09 -10.35 -4.60
C ILE A 137 24.29 -10.03 -5.48
N LYS A 138 25.50 -10.36 -5.02
CA LYS A 138 26.71 -10.34 -5.86
C LYS A 138 26.56 -11.40 -6.95
N GLY A 139 25.92 -11.05 -8.06
CA GLY A 139 25.89 -11.87 -9.26
C GLY A 139 27.24 -11.77 -9.96
N ASN A 140 28.05 -12.83 -9.89
CA ASN A 140 29.13 -13.03 -10.84
C ASN A 140 28.50 -13.32 -12.21
N PHE A 141 28.29 -12.27 -13.00
CA PHE A 141 27.93 -12.42 -14.41
C PHE A 141 29.16 -12.94 -15.16
N ILE A 142 29.29 -14.27 -15.24
CA ILE A 142 30.18 -14.89 -16.21
C ILE A 142 29.45 -14.80 -17.55
N GLN A 143 29.96 -13.94 -18.43
CA GLN A 143 29.58 -13.92 -19.85
C GLN A 143 30.09 -15.21 -20.50
N HIS A 144 29.20 -15.93 -21.18
CA HIS A 144 29.55 -16.97 -22.15
C HIS A 144 29.28 -16.44 -23.56
#